data_AF-A0A3A1WYR0-F1
#
_entry.id   AF-A0A3A1WYR0-F1
#
_cell.length_a   1.000
_cell.length_b   1.000
_cell.length_c   1.000
_cell.angle_alpha   90.00
_cell.angle_beta   90.00
_cell.angle_gamma   90.00
#
_symmetry.space_group_name_H-M   'P 1'
#
loop_
_entity.id
_entity.type
_entity.pdbx_description
1 polymer ?
#
loop_
_entity_poly.entity_id
_entity_poly.type
_entity_poly.pdbx_seq_one_letter_code
_entity_poly.pdbx_strand_id
1 'polypeptide(L)' 'VEPQNDGSVNVTPTDGTDSLEITYTPEGENTNPTNFTVKKENGKWKGENTPEGVTVDENTGKVTIPADKV' A
#
# COMPACT_ATOMS: atom_id res chain seq x y z
N VAL A 1 18.85 -13.37 9.51
CA VAL A 1 17.72 -12.43 9.29
C VAL A 1 18.08 -11.63 8.07
N GLU A 2 17.37 -11.82 6.96
CA GLU A 2 17.66 -11.08 5.74
C GLU A 2 17.02 -9.70 5.89
N PRO A 3 17.80 -8.61 5.87
CA PRO A 3 17.21 -7.30 5.91
C PRO A 3 16.49 -7.07 4.59
N GLN A 4 15.16 -6.93 4.62
CA GLN A 4 14.42 -6.27 3.55
C GLN A 4 14.75 -4.78 3.61
N ASN A 5 16.01 -4.42 3.33
CA ASN A 5 16.45 -3.04 3.11
C ASN A 5 16.25 -2.69 1.64
N ASP A 6 15.07 -3.02 1.09
CA ASP A 6 14.70 -2.55 -0.24
C ASP A 6 14.13 -1.13 -0.17
N GLY A 7 13.62 -0.68 0.99
CA GLY A 7 12.92 0.60 1.17
C GLY A 7 11.41 0.49 0.95
N SER A 8 10.89 -0.73 0.82
CA SER A 8 9.47 -0.98 0.61
C SER A 8 8.67 -0.81 1.91
N VAL A 9 7.48 -0.24 1.80
CA VAL A 9 6.54 -0.10 2.92
C VAL A 9 5.45 -1.16 2.79
N ASN A 10 5.25 -1.93 3.87
CA ASN A 10 4.21 -2.94 3.96
C ASN A 10 3.15 -2.49 4.97
N VAL A 11 1.90 -2.37 4.53
CA VAL A 11 0.76 -2.02 5.39
C VAL A 11 -0.19 -3.20 5.44
N THR A 12 -0.55 -3.67 6.65
CA THR A 12 -1.51 -4.76 6.83
C THR A 12 -2.68 -4.27 7.69
N PRO A 13 -3.94 -4.39 7.24
CA PRO A 13 -5.10 -4.01 8.02
C PRO A 13 -5.26 -4.92 9.24
N THR A 14 -5.69 -4.34 10.36
CA THR A 14 -6.11 -5.09 11.55
C THR A 14 -7.40 -5.87 11.30
N ASP A 15 -7.58 -6.99 11.99
CA ASP A 15 -8.81 -7.79 11.91
C ASP A 15 -10.05 -6.95 12.20
N GLY A 16 -11.08 -7.10 11.36
CA GLY A 16 -12.31 -6.28 11.42
C GLY A 16 -12.22 -4.92 10.72
N THR A 17 -11.12 -4.62 10.02
CA THR A 17 -11.00 -3.44 9.17
C THR A 17 -11.54 -3.73 7.77
N ASP A 18 -12.37 -2.84 7.24
CA ASP A 18 -12.93 -2.95 5.89
C ASP A 18 -12.39 -1.87 4.92
N SER A 19 -11.59 -0.92 5.42
CA SER A 19 -10.98 0.13 4.61
C SER A 19 -9.67 0.64 5.21
N LEU A 20 -8.72 0.99 4.35
CA LEU A 20 -7.47 1.68 4.67
C LEU A 20 -7.35 2.92 3.79
N GLU A 21 -7.04 4.05 4.41
CA GLU A 21 -6.60 5.25 3.71
C GLU A 21 -5.08 5.38 3.91
N ILE A 22 -4.33 5.36 2.82
CA ILE A 22 -2.88 5.39 2.86
C ILE A 22 -2.44 6.69 2.20
N THR A 23 -1.73 7.51 2.97
CA THR A 23 -1.04 8.70 2.47
C THR A 23 0.45 8.52 2.69
N TYR A 24 1.22 8.62 1.62
CA TYR A 24 2.68 8.59 1.70
C TYR A 24 3.28 9.67 0.82
N THR A 25 4.44 10.17 1.22
CA THR A 25 5.25 11.07 0.39
C THR A 25 6.38 10.23 -0.18
N PRO A 26 6.47 10.05 -1.50
CA PRO A 26 7.62 9.40 -2.10
C PRO A 26 8.88 10.22 -1.80
N GLU A 27 9.99 9.57 -1.49
CA GLU A 27 11.29 10.21 -1.61
C GLU A 27 11.64 10.33 -3.12
N GLY A 28 12.64 11.13 -3.52
CA GLY A 28 12.99 11.32 -4.94
C GLY A 28 12.39 12.56 -5.62
N GLU A 29 12.26 12.56 -6.96
CA GLU A 29 11.85 13.76 -7.72
C GLU A 29 10.37 14.13 -7.54
N ASN A 30 9.51 13.16 -7.25
CA ASN A 30 8.08 13.41 -7.04
C ASN A 30 7.76 13.45 -5.55
N THR A 31 7.97 14.61 -4.94
CA THR A 31 7.68 14.85 -3.52
C THR A 31 6.21 15.14 -3.25
N ASN A 32 5.30 14.93 -4.23
CA ASN A 32 3.89 15.16 -4.00
C ASN A 32 3.30 14.05 -3.12
N PRO A 33 2.61 14.41 -2.02
CA PRO A 33 1.89 13.45 -1.21
C PRO A 33 0.90 12.68 -2.07
N THR A 34 1.04 11.36 -2.06
CA THR A 34 0.17 10.45 -2.79
C THR A 34 -0.78 9.82 -1.79
N ASN A 35 -2.07 9.89 -2.10
CA ASN A 35 -3.13 9.27 -1.31
C ASN A 35 -3.85 8.24 -2.17
N PHE A 36 -4.14 7.09 -1.56
CA PHE A 36 -4.97 6.06 -2.17
C PHE A 36 -5.73 5.31 -1.09
N THR A 37 -6.79 4.63 -1.50
CA THR A 37 -7.67 3.91 -0.58
C THR A 37 -7.68 2.43 -0.94
N VAL A 38 -7.75 1.58 0.07
CA VAL A 38 -7.91 0.14 -0.11
C VAL A 38 -9.15 -0.28 0.67
N LYS A 39 -10.09 -0.94 0.02
CA LYS A 39 -11.39 -1.34 0.62
C LYS A 39 -11.65 -2.81 0.43
N LYS A 40 -12.38 -3.40 1.38
CA LYS A 40 -12.82 -4.78 1.32
C LYS A 40 -14.24 -4.83 0.73
N GLU A 41 -14.35 -5.31 -0.50
CA GLU A 41 -15.62 -5.54 -1.18
C GLU A 41 -15.85 -7.05 -1.34
N ASN A 42 -17.01 -7.55 -0.89
CA ASN A 42 -17.38 -8.97 -0.98
C ASN A 42 -16.32 -9.91 -0.36
N GLY A 43 -15.67 -9.49 0.72
CA GLY A 43 -14.62 -10.25 1.38
C GLY A 43 -13.24 -10.16 0.72
N LYS A 44 -13.11 -9.46 -0.41
CA LYS A 44 -11.85 -9.25 -1.14
C LYS A 44 -11.38 -7.81 -1.05
N TRP A 45 -10.10 -7.63 -0.80
CA TRP A 45 -9.47 -6.32 -0.78
C TRP A 45 -9.18 -5.80 -2.19
N LYS A 46 -9.45 -4.52 -2.40
CA LYS A 46 -9.28 -3.84 -3.67
C LYS A 46 -8.75 -2.43 -3.45
N GLY A 47 -7.73 -2.07 -4.22
CA GLY A 47 -7.22 -0.71 -4.25
C GLY A 47 -8.04 0.20 -5.17
N GLU A 48 -8.29 1.42 -4.71
CA GLU A 48 -8.85 2.53 -5.48
C GLU A 48 -7.78 3.61 -5.63
N ASN A 49 -7.53 4.03 -6.87
CA ASN A 49 -6.48 5.00 -7.21
C ASN A 49 -5.07 4.59 -6.73
N THR A 50 -4.80 3.29 -6.68
CA THR A 50 -3.47 2.79 -6.31
C THR A 50 -2.43 3.25 -7.33
N PRO A 51 -1.32 3.86 -6.89
CA PRO A 51 -0.22 4.23 -7.76
C PRO A 51 0.37 3.01 -8.47
N GLU A 52 0.98 3.26 -9.62
CA GLU A 52 1.65 2.20 -10.37
C GLU A 52 2.79 1.57 -9.54
N GLY A 53 2.79 0.23 -9.46
CA GLY A 53 3.74 -0.54 -8.67
C GLY A 53 3.27 -0.86 -7.25
N VAL A 54 2.30 -0.13 -6.71
CA VAL A 54 1.65 -0.51 -5.44
C VAL A 54 0.81 -1.75 -5.66
N THR A 55 1.00 -2.75 -4.80
CA THR A 55 0.23 -4.01 -4.85
C THR A 55 -0.65 -4.14 -3.62
N VAL A 56 -1.83 -4.73 -3.81
CA VAL A 56 -2.78 -5.04 -2.73
C VAL A 56 -3.12 -6.52 -2.82
N ASP A 57 -2.86 -7.26 -1.75
CA ASP A 57 -3.27 -8.65 -1.62
C ASP A 57 -4.78 -8.74 -1.39
N GLU A 58 -5.51 -9.38 -2.30
CA GLU A 58 -6.97 -9.43 -2.27
C GLU A 58 -7.54 -10.23 -1.07
N ASN A 59 -6.75 -11.10 -0.43
CA ASN A 59 -7.24 -11.97 0.63
C ASN A 59 -6.96 -11.38 2.02
N THR A 60 -5.77 -10.81 2.18
CA THR A 60 -5.26 -10.28 3.46
C THR A 60 -5.38 -8.77 3.57
N GLY A 61 -5.47 -8.06 2.44
CA GLY A 61 -5.43 -6.60 2.40
C GLY A 61 -4.04 -6.03 2.59
N LYS A 62 -3.01 -6.88 2.56
CA LYS A 62 -1.61 -6.44 2.64
C LYS A 62 -1.28 -5.56 1.44
N VAL A 63 -0.90 -4.32 1.72
CA VAL A 63 -0.45 -3.36 0.74
C VAL A 63 1.08 -3.32 0.74
N THR A 64 1.70 -3.41 -0.44
CA THR A 64 3.15 -3.27 -0.59
C THR A 64 3.45 -2.10 -1.52
N ILE A 65 4.18 -1.11 -1.01
CA ILE A 65 4.65 0.06 -1.74
C ILE A 65 6.14 -0.16 -2.02
N PRO A 66 6.56 -0.37 -3.28
CA PRO A 66 7.96 -0.63 -3.60
C PRO A 66 8.80 0.64 -3.45
N ALA A 67 10.07 0.45 -3.11
CA ALA A 67 11.02 1.54 -2.95
C ALA A 67 11.53 2.13 -4.27
N ASP A 68 11.44 1.44 -5.40
CA ASP A 68 11.83 1.99 -6.73
C ASP A 68 10.93 3.15 -7.20
N LYS A 69 10.04 3.63 -6.33
CA LYS A 69 9.26 4.87 -6.48
C LYS A 69 9.61 5.89 -5.38
N VAL A 70 10.77 5.74 -4.72
CA VAL A 70 11.48 6.78 -3.92
C VAL A 70 12.66 7.40 -4.68
#